data_AF-A0A3B9D4F0-F1
#
_entry.id   AF-A0A3B9D4F0-F1
#
_cell.length_a   1.000
_cell.length_b   1.000
_cell.length_c   1.000
_cell.angle_alpha   90.00
_cell.angle_beta   90.00
_cell.angle_gamma   90.00
#
_symmetry.space_group_name_H-M   'P 1'
#
loop_
_entity.id
_entity.type
_entity.pdbx_description
1 polymer ?
#
loop_
_entity_poly.entity_id
_entity_poly.type
_entity_poly.pdbx_seq_one_letter_code
_entity_poly.pdbx_strand_id
1 'polypeptide(L)'
;MKNFTLLLAVFLGNAVPVATAEELPEKIRHEMQFLVGDWEFTATENGEKHPGRYTARWTNNRTVLLMTFRSDKHNATGMGTWDPVTNEIVEIWYGT
;
A
#
# COMPACT_ATOMS: atom_id res chain seq x y z
N MET A 1 1.11 -31.55 11.82
CA MET A 1 0.89 -30.42 12.75
C MET A 1 2.26 -29.92 13.16
N LYS A 2 2.71 -28.76 12.66
CA LYS A 2 4.06 -28.24 12.92
C LYS A 2 3.97 -27.18 14.01
N ASN A 3 4.71 -27.40 15.09
CA ASN A 3 4.74 -26.58 16.29
C ASN A 3 5.24 -25.15 16.00
N PHE A 4 4.56 -24.17 16.59
CA PHE A 4 5.00 -22.78 16.64
C PHE A 4 5.76 -22.54 17.95
N THR A 5 7.03 -22.19 17.86
CA THR A 5 7.81 -21.69 19.00
C THR A 5 7.77 -20.17 18.95
N LEU A 6 7.17 -19.54 19.97
CA LEU A 6 7.20 -18.10 20.15
C LEU A 6 8.49 -17.73 20.93
N LEU A 7 9.44 -17.06 20.27
CA LEU A 7 10.60 -16.49 20.95
C LEU A 7 10.22 -15.11 21.50
N LEU A 8 10.05 -15.00 22.82
CA LEU A 8 9.89 -13.72 23.49
C LEU A 8 11.29 -13.16 23.79
N ALA A 9 11.72 -12.15 23.03
CA ALA A 9 12.95 -11.43 23.33
C ALA A 9 12.65 -10.29 24.32
N VAL A 10 13.09 -10.46 25.57
CA VAL A 10 13.17 -9.37 26.55
C VAL A 10 14.43 -8.57 26.24
N PHE A 11 14.28 -7.37 25.67
CA PHE A 11 15.40 -6.45 25.47
C PHE A 11 15.54 -5.52 26.68
N LEU A 12 16.54 -5.79 27.50
CA LEU A 12 17.11 -4.82 28.43
C LEU A 12 17.97 -3.83 27.63
N GLY A 13 17.59 -2.56 27.64
CA GLY A 13 18.55 -1.45 27.68
C GLY A 13 19.38 -1.11 26.44
N ASN A 14 18.96 -1.43 25.22
CA ASN A 14 19.49 -0.76 24.03
C ASN A 14 18.35 -0.04 23.33
N ALA A 15 18.51 1.27 23.13
CA ALA A 15 17.62 2.03 22.27
C ALA A 15 17.52 1.29 20.95
N VAL A 16 16.33 0.75 20.66
CA VAL A 16 16.02 0.27 19.31
C VAL A 16 16.25 1.49 18.43
N PRO A 17 17.12 1.44 17.41
CA PRO A 17 17.20 2.52 16.46
C PRO A 17 15.80 2.65 15.90
N VAL A 18 15.12 3.75 16.27
CA VAL A 18 13.90 4.16 15.60
C VAL A 18 14.36 4.35 14.17
N ALA A 19 14.03 3.41 13.29
CA ALA A 19 14.25 3.55 11.87
C ALA A 19 13.63 4.90 11.50
N THR A 20 14.47 5.90 11.28
CA THR A 20 14.04 7.18 10.74
C THR A 20 13.39 6.79 9.43
N ALA A 21 12.07 6.98 9.32
CA ALA A 21 11.33 6.69 8.11
C ALA A 21 12.12 7.32 6.96
N GLU A 22 12.77 6.48 6.16
CA GLU A 22 13.68 6.97 5.14
C GLU A 22 12.83 7.85 4.23
N GLU A 23 13.24 9.11 4.10
CA GLU A 23 12.40 10.09 3.45
C GLU A 23 12.23 9.68 1.99
N LEU A 24 10.97 9.54 1.56
CA LEU A 24 10.63 9.11 0.21
C LEU A 24 11.35 10.00 -0.82
N PRO A 25 12.17 9.43 -1.73
CA PRO A 25 12.90 10.22 -2.70
C PRO A 25 11.95 11.11 -3.50
N GLU A 26 12.35 12.35 -3.77
CA GLU A 26 11.48 13.35 -4.40
C GLU A 26 10.88 12.87 -5.72
N LYS A 27 11.69 12.19 -6.55
CA LYS A 27 11.24 11.57 -7.79
C LYS A 27 10.10 10.58 -7.55
N ILE A 28 10.27 9.66 -6.59
CA ILE A 28 9.27 8.64 -6.27
C ILE A 28 8.00 9.28 -5.71
N ARG A 29 8.16 10.29 -4.84
CA ARG A 29 7.03 11.06 -4.31
C ARG A 29 6.22 11.70 -5.44
N HIS A 30 6.89 12.25 -6.44
CA HIS A 30 6.25 12.85 -7.60
C HIS A 30 5.54 11.80 -8.46
N GLU A 31 6.15 10.63 -8.68
CA GLU A 31 5.54 9.52 -9.41
C GLU A 31 4.27 9.01 -8.70
N MET A 32 4.34 8.76 -7.39
CA MET A 32 3.21 8.33 -6.58
C MET A 32 2.10 9.40 -6.50
N GLN A 33 2.46 10.69 -6.59
CA GLN A 33 1.48 11.79 -6.58
C GLN A 33 0.49 11.73 -7.75
N PHE A 34 0.86 11.12 -8.89
CA PHE A 34 -0.07 10.93 -10.01
C PHE A 34 -1.22 9.99 -9.70
N LEU A 35 -1.06 9.07 -8.74
CA LEU A 35 -2.09 8.11 -8.36
C LEU A 35 -3.15 8.75 -7.44
N VAL A 36 -2.77 9.81 -6.70
CA VAL A 36 -3.62 10.46 -5.72
C VAL A 36 -4.81 11.13 -6.37
N GLY A 37 -6.02 10.68 -6.01
CA GLY A 37 -7.25 11.24 -6.54
C GLY A 37 -8.46 10.36 -6.31
N ASP A 38 -9.58 10.80 -6.86
CA ASP A 38 -10.80 10.02 -7.02
C ASP A 38 -10.99 9.74 -8.50
N TRP A 39 -11.16 8.47 -8.85
CA TRP A 39 -11.22 8.03 -10.23
C TRP A 39 -12.42 7.11 -10.39
N GLU A 40 -13.29 7.45 -11.34
CA GLU A 40 -14.33 6.53 -11.82
C GLU A 40 -13.75 5.76 -13.01
N PHE A 41 -13.97 4.44 -13.05
CA PHE A 41 -13.49 3.58 -14.13
C PHE A 41 -14.57 2.57 -14.54
N THR A 42 -14.30 1.85 -15.64
CA THR A 42 -15.09 0.69 -16.05
C THR A 42 -14.15 -0.45 -16.38
N ALA A 43 -14.18 -1.52 -15.60
CA ALA A 43 -13.46 -2.75 -15.88
C ALA A 43 -14.28 -3.64 -16.83
N THR A 44 -13.61 -4.49 -17.60
CA THR A 44 -14.27 -5.53 -18.39
C THR A 44 -13.78 -6.90 -17.93
N GLU A 45 -14.69 -7.76 -17.51
CA GLU A 45 -14.40 -9.12 -17.03
C GLU A 45 -15.35 -10.10 -17.71
N ASN A 46 -14.83 -11.16 -18.34
CA ASN A 46 -15.62 -12.13 -19.10
C ASN A 46 -16.58 -11.51 -20.14
N GLY A 47 -16.24 -10.32 -20.68
CA GLY A 47 -17.07 -9.58 -21.64
C GLY A 47 -18.15 -8.69 -21.01
N GLU A 48 -18.33 -8.74 -19.69
CA GLU A 48 -19.23 -7.85 -18.95
C GLU A 48 -18.48 -6.60 -18.46
N LYS A 49 -19.19 -5.46 -18.41
CA LYS A 49 -18.64 -4.18 -17.94
C LYS A 49 -19.04 -3.93 -16.49
N HIS A 50 -18.06 -3.63 -15.66
CA HIS A 50 -18.22 -3.37 -14.24
C HIS A 50 -17.74 -1.95 -13.92
N PRO A 51 -18.65 -0.98 -13.69
CA PRO A 51 -18.25 0.33 -13.24
C PRO A 51 -17.67 0.24 -11.82
N GLY A 52 -16.71 1.10 -11.52
CA GLY A 52 -16.14 1.15 -10.19
C GLY A 52 -15.43 2.45 -9.90
N ARG A 53 -15.02 2.58 -8.65
CA ARG A 53 -14.35 3.75 -8.11
C ARG A 53 -13.04 3.35 -7.45
N TYR A 54 -11.98 4.04 -7.84
CA TYR A 54 -10.67 3.97 -7.21
C TYR A 54 -10.39 5.28 -6.48
N THR A 55 -9.88 5.19 -5.26
CA THR A 55 -9.40 6.36 -4.52
C THR A 55 -8.01 6.08 -3.97
N ALA A 56 -7.14 7.09 -4.00
CA ALA A 56 -5.84 7.03 -3.34
C ALA A 56 -5.57 8.33 -2.58
N ARG A 57 -5.02 8.22 -1.38
CA ARG A 57 -4.70 9.35 -0.49
C ARG A 57 -3.36 9.10 0.19
N TRP A 58 -2.60 10.16 0.41
CA TRP A 58 -1.43 10.11 1.26
C TRP A 58 -1.79 9.84 2.72
N THR A 59 -0.96 9.07 3.41
CA THR A 59 -0.87 9.10 4.87
C THR A 59 -0.36 10.47 5.35
N ASN A 60 -0.55 10.79 6.63
CA ASN A 60 -0.16 12.09 7.20
C ASN A 60 1.32 12.44 6.97
N ASN A 61 2.20 11.43 7.02
CA ASN A 61 3.63 11.58 6.79
C ASN A 61 4.04 11.52 5.29
N ARG A 62 3.09 11.33 4.37
CA ARG A 62 3.30 11.25 2.91
C ARG A 62 4.37 10.23 2.48
N THR A 63 4.42 9.09 3.16
CA THR A 63 5.32 7.97 2.80
C THR A 63 4.58 6.79 2.20
N VAL A 64 3.25 6.72 2.39
CA VAL A 64 2.40 5.62 1.93
C VAL A 64 1.13 6.19 1.31
N LEU A 65 0.65 5.54 0.25
CA LEU A 65 -0.69 5.75 -0.28
C LEU A 65 -1.65 4.74 0.32
N LEU A 66 -2.76 5.21 0.87
CA LEU A 66 -3.91 4.40 1.21
C LEU A 66 -4.86 4.41 0.02
N MET A 67 -5.17 3.23 -0.49
CA MET A 67 -5.95 3.05 -1.72
C MET A 67 -7.21 2.27 -1.43
N THR A 68 -8.28 2.57 -2.17
CA THR A 68 -9.49 1.74 -2.19
C THR A 68 -9.95 1.54 -3.61
N PHE A 69 -10.42 0.34 -3.90
CA PHE A 69 -11.07 -0.04 -5.13
C PHE A 69 -12.44 -0.61 -4.78
N ARG A 70 -13.48 -0.13 -5.45
CA ARG A 70 -14.85 -0.62 -5.25
C ARG A 70 -15.57 -0.77 -6.57
N SER A 71 -16.15 -1.94 -6.82
CA SER A 71 -17.11 -2.20 -7.87
C SER A 71 -18.23 -3.10 -7.36
N ASP A 72 -19.17 -3.42 -8.24
CA ASP A 72 -20.21 -4.43 -8.03
C ASP A 72 -19.64 -5.86 -7.90
N LYS A 73 -18.41 -6.10 -8.36
CA LYS A 73 -17.74 -7.41 -8.32
C LYS A 73 -16.64 -7.49 -7.27
N HIS A 74 -15.76 -6.50 -7.22
CA HIS A 74 -14.56 -6.54 -6.40
C HIS A 74 -14.47 -5.36 -5.47
N ASN A 75 -14.01 -5.62 -4.25
CA ASN A 75 -13.76 -4.59 -3.27
C ASN A 75 -12.43 -4.87 -2.61
N ALA A 76 -11.52 -3.90 -2.69
CA ALA A 76 -10.19 -4.02 -2.13
C ALA A 76 -9.73 -2.73 -1.47
N THR A 77 -8.93 -2.88 -0.43
CA THR A 77 -8.13 -1.81 0.15
C THR A 77 -6.68 -2.11 -0.11
N GLY A 78 -5.91 -1.11 -0.53
CA GLY A 78 -4.52 -1.26 -0.89
C GLY A 78 -3.62 -0.27 -0.17
N MET A 79 -2.34 -0.60 -0.17
CA MET A 79 -1.27 0.29 0.26
C MET A 79 -0.23 0.39 -0.85
N GLY A 80 0.06 1.62 -1.29
CA GLY A 80 1.17 1.92 -2.18
C GLY A 80 2.37 2.40 -1.38
N THR A 81 3.51 1.72 -1.51
CA THR A 81 4.78 2.05 -0.82
C THR A 81 5.92 2.07 -1.82
N TRP A 82 7.08 2.58 -1.42
CA TRP A 82 8.32 2.44 -2.19
C TRP A 82 9.25 1.42 -1.52
N ASP A 83 9.78 0.50 -2.31
CA ASP A 83 10.82 -0.44 -1.89
C ASP A 83 12.19 0.09 -2.36
N PRO A 84 13.08 0.54 -1.45
CA PRO A 84 14.42 1.00 -1.82
C PRO A 84 15.34 -0.11 -2.36
N VAL A 85 15.07 -1.37 -2.01
CA VAL A 85 15.93 -2.51 -2.40
C VAL A 85 15.75 -2.83 -3.87
N THR A 86 14.51 -2.83 -4.34
CA THR A 86 14.18 -3.08 -5.77
C THR A 86 14.03 -1.79 -6.56
N ASN A 87 13.94 -0.65 -5.89
CA ASN A 87 13.67 0.66 -6.47
C ASN A 87 12.33 0.69 -7.24
N GLU A 88 11.30 0.13 -6.63
CA GLU A 88 9.96 -0.01 -7.22
C GLU A 88 8.90 0.61 -6.32
N ILE A 89 7.82 1.11 -6.94
CA ILE A 89 6.58 1.38 -6.21
C ILE A 89 5.82 0.05 -6.13
N VAL A 90 5.53 -0.37 -4.90
CA VAL A 90 4.87 -1.64 -4.61
C VAL A 90 3.45 -1.36 -4.12
N GLU A 91 2.48 -2.04 -4.71
CA GLU A 91 1.10 -2.01 -4.25
C GLU A 91 0.72 -3.35 -3.63
N ILE A 92 0.24 -3.30 -2.39
CA ILE A 92 -0.27 -4.48 -1.69
C ILE A 92 -1.77 -4.33 -1.55
N TRP A 93 -2.53 -5.27 -2.08
CA TRP A 93 -3.99 -5.25 -2.12
C TRP A 93 -4.59 -6.33 -1.23
N TYR A 94 -5.61 -5.95 -0.45
CA TYR A 94 -6.40 -6.83 0.41
C TYR A 94 -7.87 -6.71 0.01
N GLY A 95 -8.45 -7.79 -0.51
CA GLY A 95 -9.81 -7.75 -1.01
C GLY A 95 -10.29 -9.08 -1.57
N THR A 96 -11.52 -9.04 -2.08
CA THR A 96 -12.25 -10.13 -2.73
C THR A 96 -12.59 -9.76 -4.15
#